data_AF-A0A7J9MH04-F1
#
_entry.id   AF-A0A7J9MH04-F1
#
_cell.length_a   1.000
_cell.length_b   1.000
_cell.length_c   1.000
_cell.angle_alpha   90.00
_cell.angle_beta   90.00
_cell.angle_gamma   90.00
#
_symmetry.space_group_name_H-M   'P 1'
#
loop_
_entity.id
_entity.type
_entity.pdbx_description
1 polymer ?
#
loop_
_entity_poly.entity_id
_entity_poly.type
_entity_poly.pdbx_seq_one_letter_code
_entity_poly.pdbx_strand_id
1 'polypeptide(L)'
;MESCNGVVVVSAIFNDHDKIRQPVGLGSQTLVDTCFFMFIDDITLQGLYEHKLIPQNSPDYKVGVWRIVKVFSEKLYENPAMNGVIPKYLVHRLFPHSKFSIWIDAKLQLMVDPLLLIHSLVVSKDVDMAISKHPYYVHTMEEAMATARWKKWSDIDGLTQQMETYCKNGLKPWTTDKLPYTT
;
A
#
# COMPACT_ATOMS: atom_id res chain seq x y z
N MET A 1 14.63 2.21 9.63
CA MET A 1 13.43 1.38 9.42
C MET A 1 13.42 0.19 10.39
N GLU A 2 14.57 -0.43 10.65
CA GLU A 2 14.77 -1.51 11.63
C GLU A 2 14.32 -1.18 13.07
N SER A 3 14.27 0.10 13.47
CA SER A 3 13.82 0.48 14.81
C SER A 3 12.30 0.39 15.03
N CYS A 4 11.50 0.02 14.02
CA CYS A 4 10.07 -0.15 14.17
C CYS A 4 9.71 -1.56 14.64
N ASN A 5 9.36 -1.71 15.93
CA ASN A 5 9.14 -3.02 16.57
C ASN A 5 7.67 -3.40 16.77
N GLY A 6 6.75 -2.46 16.54
CA GLY A 6 5.31 -2.64 16.75
C GLY A 6 4.56 -2.81 15.44
N VAL A 7 3.71 -1.85 15.11
CA VAL A 7 2.99 -1.80 13.84
C VAL A 7 3.66 -0.82 12.90
N VAL A 8 3.76 -1.16 11.61
CA VAL A 8 4.17 -0.21 10.59
C VAL A 8 3.01 0.07 9.62
N VAL A 9 2.72 1.35 9.39
CA VAL A 9 1.80 1.80 8.34
C VAL A 9 2.64 2.38 7.22
N VAL A 10 2.48 1.84 6.02
CA VAL A 10 3.26 2.20 4.85
C VAL A 10 2.35 2.68 3.72
N SER A 11 2.78 3.77 3.09
CA SER A 11 2.20 4.30 1.86
C SER A 11 3.32 4.78 0.93
N ALA A 12 3.00 5.04 -0.33
CA ALA A 12 3.94 5.64 -1.27
C ALA A 12 3.25 6.60 -2.25
N ILE A 13 3.97 7.64 -2.65
CA ILE A 13 3.57 8.60 -3.68
C ILE A 13 4.76 8.82 -4.59
N PHE A 14 4.59 8.59 -5.88
CA PHE A 14 5.63 8.81 -6.88
C PHE A 14 5.09 9.77 -7.94
N ASN A 15 5.97 10.61 -8.48
CA ASN A 15 5.67 11.57 -9.53
C ASN A 15 4.51 12.54 -9.21
N ASP A 16 4.36 12.90 -7.92
CA ASP A 16 3.34 13.82 -7.40
C ASP A 16 1.89 13.47 -7.80
N HIS A 17 1.61 12.18 -8.00
CA HIS A 17 0.28 11.75 -8.47
C HIS A 17 -0.82 11.88 -7.41
N ASP A 18 -0.44 11.97 -6.13
CA ASP A 18 -1.36 11.93 -5.00
C ASP A 18 -0.95 12.89 -3.89
N LYS A 19 -1.91 13.22 -3.02
CA LYS A 19 -1.69 14.10 -1.87
C LYS A 19 -1.47 13.27 -0.60
N ILE A 20 -0.55 13.69 0.25
CA ILE A 20 -0.38 13.09 1.58
C ILE A 20 -1.63 13.34 2.43
N ARG A 21 -2.30 12.26 2.86
CA ARG A 21 -3.45 12.31 3.78
C ARG A 21 -3.02 11.89 5.18
N GLN A 22 -3.37 12.69 6.18
CA GLN A 22 -3.04 12.38 7.58
C GLN A 22 -3.99 11.34 8.19
N PRO A 23 -3.42 10.47 9.03
CA PRO A 23 -4.06 9.82 10.16
C PRO A 23 -5.30 10.51 10.70
N VAL A 24 -6.46 9.88 10.84
CA VAL A 24 -7.56 10.45 11.65
C VAL A 24 -7.85 9.54 12.83
N GLY A 25 -8.04 10.15 14.01
CA GLY A 25 -8.47 9.42 15.22
C GLY A 25 -7.41 8.52 15.83
N LEU A 26 -6.12 8.83 15.66
CA LEU A 26 -5.03 8.05 16.25
C LEU A 26 -4.99 8.23 17.77
N GLY A 27 -4.96 7.11 18.50
CA GLY A 27 -4.77 7.10 19.95
C GLY A 27 -3.35 7.50 20.37
N SER A 28 -3.18 7.94 21.62
CA SER A 28 -1.86 8.27 22.18
C SER A 28 -0.92 7.06 22.17
N GLN A 29 -1.43 5.89 22.55
CA GLN A 29 -0.66 4.64 22.53
C GLN A 29 -0.26 4.25 21.11
N THR A 30 -1.14 4.48 20.14
CA THR A 30 -0.86 4.23 18.72
C THR A 30 0.34 5.02 18.21
N LEU A 31 0.50 6.28 18.64
CA LEU A 31 1.66 7.09 18.26
C LEU A 31 2.99 6.57 18.84
N VAL A 32 2.94 5.76 19.90
CA VAL A 32 4.12 5.10 20.49
C VAL A 32 4.41 3.77 19.77
N ASP A 33 3.38 2.96 19.55
CA ASP A 33 3.53 1.59 19.06
C ASP A 33 3.53 1.47 17.54
N THR A 34 3.15 2.54 16.83
CA THR A 34 3.00 2.54 15.37
C THR A 34 3.96 3.52 14.69
N CYS A 35 4.66 3.05 13.67
CA CYS A 35 5.46 3.89 12.79
C CYS A 35 4.74 4.14 11.46
N PHE A 36 4.69 5.39 11.02
CA PHE A 36 4.09 5.77 9.74
C PHE A 36 5.17 6.17 8.76
N PHE A 37 5.24 5.52 7.60
CA PHE A 37 6.24 5.77 6.57
C PHE A 37 5.60 6.05 5.21
N MET A 38 6.08 7.10 4.55
CA MET A 38 5.67 7.49 3.21
C MET A 38 6.89 7.49 2.29
N PHE A 39 6.89 6.58 1.31
CA PHE A 39 7.95 6.52 0.30
C PHE A 39 7.65 7.48 -0.84
N ILE A 40 8.61 8.34 -1.19
CA ILE A 40 8.44 9.32 -2.27
C ILE A 40 9.69 9.49 -3.13
N ASP A 41 9.53 9.97 -4.36
CA ASP A 41 10.64 10.40 -5.23
C ASP A 41 10.98 11.88 -5.07
N ASP A 42 12.01 12.32 -5.82
CA ASP A 42 12.46 13.71 -5.84
C ASP A 42 11.39 14.69 -6.31
N ILE A 43 10.59 14.28 -7.29
CA ILE A 43 9.52 15.09 -7.87
C ILE A 43 8.46 15.38 -6.80
N THR A 44 7.98 14.33 -6.14
CA THR A 44 7.00 14.47 -5.06
C THR A 44 7.58 15.28 -3.89
N LEU A 45 8.84 15.03 -3.50
CA LEU A 45 9.49 15.78 -2.42
C LEU A 45 9.56 17.28 -2.73
N GLN A 46 9.88 17.64 -3.98
CA GLN A 46 9.90 19.03 -4.42
C GLN A 46 8.51 19.67 -4.31
N GLY A 47 7.45 18.96 -4.70
CA GLY A 47 6.06 19.41 -4.52
C GLY A 47 5.72 19.67 -3.03
N LEU A 48 6.19 18.81 -2.12
CA LEU A 48 5.99 19.03 -0.67
C LEU A 48 6.67 20.32 -0.17
N TYR A 49 7.85 20.68 -0.71
CA TYR A 49 8.52 21.93 -0.38
C TYR A 49 7.78 23.16 -0.92
N GLU A 50 7.33 23.10 -2.17
CA GLU A 50 6.59 24.20 -2.81
C GLU A 50 5.27 24.48 -2.10
N HIS A 51 4.59 23.41 -1.65
CA HIS A 51 3.38 23.50 -0.84
C HIS A 51 3.63 23.80 0.64
N LYS A 52 4.90 23.99 1.05
CA LYS A 52 5.32 24.30 2.43
C LYS A 52 4.84 23.26 3.46
N LEU A 53 4.70 22.00 3.03
CA LEU A 53 4.35 20.87 3.90
C LEU A 53 5.56 20.38 4.71
N ILE A 54 6.76 20.59 4.17
CA ILE A 54 8.04 20.33 4.86
C ILE A 54 8.93 21.56 4.69
N PRO A 55 9.64 22.02 5.73
CA PRO A 55 10.72 22.99 5.58
C PRO A 55 11.89 22.38 4.78
N GLN A 56 12.44 23.09 3.80
CA GLN A 56 13.58 22.61 2.98
C GLN A 56 14.80 22.15 3.81
N ASN A 57 14.97 22.67 5.02
CA ASN A 57 16.06 22.35 5.94
C ASN A 57 15.62 21.54 7.16
N SER A 58 14.48 20.83 7.10
CA SER A 58 13.99 20.04 8.23
C SER A 58 14.90 18.82 8.46
N PRO A 59 15.49 18.66 9.66
CA PRO A 59 16.32 17.49 9.96
C PRO A 59 15.49 16.19 10.01
N ASP A 60 14.19 16.31 10.24
CA ASP A 60 13.33 15.17 10.58
C ASP A 60 12.58 14.58 9.38
N TYR A 61 12.47 15.29 8.25
CA TYR A 61 11.72 14.86 7.04
C TYR A 61 10.36 14.23 7.40
N LYS A 62 9.47 14.99 8.04
CA LYS A 62 8.12 14.52 8.46
C LYS A 62 7.02 15.42 7.94
N VAL A 63 5.87 14.81 7.64
CA VAL A 63 4.59 15.51 7.39
C VAL A 63 3.55 14.91 8.34
N GLY A 64 3.21 15.65 9.39
CA GLY A 64 2.37 15.13 10.48
C GLY A 64 2.96 13.86 11.09
N VAL A 65 2.24 12.74 11.05
CA VAL A 65 2.75 11.46 11.56
C VAL A 65 3.69 10.74 10.58
N TRP A 66 3.61 11.07 9.29
CA TRP A 66 4.37 10.40 8.24
C TRP A 66 5.84 10.77 8.30
N ARG A 67 6.69 9.76 8.44
CA ARG A 67 8.14 9.85 8.23
C ARG A 67 8.41 9.63 6.75
N ILE A 68 9.02 10.61 6.10
CA ILE A 68 9.27 10.58 4.66
C ILE A 68 10.53 9.77 4.39
N VAL A 69 10.44 8.84 3.43
CA VAL A 69 11.57 8.09 2.89
C VAL A 69 11.73 8.46 1.44
N LYS A 70 12.75 9.26 1.13
CA LYS A 70 13.13 9.58 -0.24
C LYS A 70 13.75 8.35 -0.91
N VAL A 71 13.23 7.98 -2.07
CA VAL A 71 13.75 6.93 -2.94
C VAL A 71 14.49 7.60 -4.10
N PHE A 72 15.70 7.12 -4.40
CA PHE A 72 16.50 7.67 -5.48
C PHE A 72 15.85 7.41 -6.85
N SER A 73 15.53 8.50 -7.55
CA SER A 73 14.76 8.47 -8.79
C SER A 73 15.45 7.71 -9.94
N GLU A 74 16.78 7.64 -9.95
CA GLU A 74 17.57 7.01 -11.03
C GLU A 74 17.34 5.49 -11.19
N LYS A 75 16.79 4.82 -10.18
CA LYS A 75 16.52 3.36 -10.21
C LYS A 75 15.03 3.03 -10.25
N LEU A 76 14.18 4.03 -10.41
CA LEU A 76 12.74 3.85 -10.49
C LEU A 76 12.32 3.40 -11.89
N TYR A 77 11.22 2.65 -11.96
CA TYR A 77 10.53 2.38 -13.21
C TYR A 77 9.98 3.67 -13.81
N GLU A 78 9.96 3.75 -15.15
CA GLU A 78 9.34 4.87 -15.87
C GLU A 78 7.87 5.06 -15.49
N ASN A 79 7.15 3.96 -15.21
CA ASN A 79 5.77 4.01 -14.74
C ASN A 79 5.73 4.19 -13.21
N PRO A 80 5.23 5.33 -12.68
CA PRO A 80 5.18 5.60 -11.24
C PRO A 80 4.34 4.59 -10.45
N ALA A 81 3.31 3.99 -11.08
CA ALA A 81 2.48 2.97 -10.43
C ALA A 81 3.29 1.71 -10.08
N MET A 82 4.29 1.35 -10.90
CA MET A 82 5.19 0.23 -10.61
C MET A 82 6.12 0.52 -9.43
N ASN A 83 6.47 1.78 -9.20
CA ASN A 83 7.31 2.16 -8.07
C ASN A 83 6.59 1.98 -6.74
N GLY A 84 5.28 2.29 -6.68
CA GLY A 84 4.44 2.05 -5.51
C GLY A 84 4.27 0.56 -5.16
N VAL A 85 4.38 -0.31 -6.16
CA VAL A 85 4.30 -1.77 -5.99
C VAL A 85 5.47 -2.33 -5.17
N ILE A 86 6.66 -1.74 -5.24
CA ILE A 86 7.86 -2.20 -4.52
C ILE A 86 7.65 -2.14 -3.00
N PRO A 87 7.42 -0.96 -2.37
CA PRO A 87 7.22 -0.88 -0.94
C PRO A 87 5.95 -1.62 -0.49
N LYS A 88 4.93 -1.74 -1.36
CA LYS A 88 3.72 -2.52 -1.08
C LYS A 88 4.00 -4.00 -0.83
N TYR A 89 4.80 -4.64 -1.67
CA TYR A 89 5.09 -6.08 -1.52
C TYR A 89 6.25 -6.36 -0.55
N LEU A 90 7.16 -5.41 -0.37
CA LEU A 90 8.40 -5.63 0.39
C LEU A 90 8.36 -5.06 1.81
N VAL A 91 7.19 -4.69 2.35
CA VAL A 91 7.08 -4.13 3.72
C VAL A 91 7.81 -4.99 4.75
N HIS A 92 7.63 -6.31 4.69
CA HIS A 92 8.27 -7.28 5.58
C HIS A 92 9.81 -7.29 5.49
N ARG A 93 10.41 -6.95 4.34
CA ARG A 93 11.88 -6.82 4.18
C ARG A 93 12.38 -5.45 4.61
N LEU A 94 11.59 -4.41 4.38
CA LEU A 94 11.93 -3.03 4.75
C LEU A 94 11.82 -2.80 6.26
N PHE A 95 10.91 -3.51 6.93
CA PHE A 95 10.63 -3.40 8.37
C PHE A 95 10.70 -4.77 9.05
N PRO A 96 11.89 -5.40 9.10
CA PRO A 96 12.06 -6.79 9.52
C PRO A 96 11.69 -7.05 10.99
N HIS A 97 11.67 -6.02 11.83
CA HIS A 97 11.34 -6.11 13.24
C HIS A 97 9.89 -5.73 13.57
N SER A 98 9.11 -5.29 12.58
CA SER A 98 7.69 -4.98 12.79
C SER A 98 6.90 -6.27 13.03
N LYS A 99 5.97 -6.24 13.99
CA LYS A 99 5.07 -7.37 14.27
C LYS A 99 3.92 -7.44 13.28
N PHE A 100 3.41 -6.28 12.88
CA PHE A 100 2.33 -6.15 11.91
C PHE A 100 2.63 -5.02 10.93
N SER A 101 2.11 -5.15 9.72
CA SER A 101 2.19 -4.11 8.71
C SER A 101 0.83 -3.82 8.09
N ILE A 102 0.58 -2.55 7.80
CA ILE A 102 -0.58 -2.08 7.04
C ILE A 102 -0.06 -1.32 5.83
N TRP A 103 -0.44 -1.76 4.63
CA TRP A 103 -0.31 -0.96 3.42
C TRP A 103 -1.59 -0.14 3.21
N ILE A 104 -1.44 1.15 2.96
CA ILE A 104 -2.54 2.03 2.52
C ILE A 104 -2.13 2.77 1.24
N ASP A 105 -3.02 2.79 0.27
CA ASP A 105 -2.83 3.59 -0.95
C ASP A 105 -2.94 5.08 -0.61
N ALA A 106 -2.06 5.92 -1.16
CA ALA A 106 -1.99 7.33 -0.83
C ALA A 106 -3.28 8.12 -1.17
N LYS A 107 -4.09 7.61 -2.10
CA LYS A 107 -5.41 8.19 -2.41
C LYS A 107 -6.37 8.10 -1.24
N LEU A 108 -6.19 7.10 -0.37
CA LEU A 108 -7.04 6.81 0.75
C LEU A 108 -6.56 7.50 2.03
N GLN A 109 -7.51 7.75 2.93
CA GLN A 109 -7.22 8.23 4.27
C GLN A 109 -7.46 7.11 5.27
N LEU A 110 -6.52 6.89 6.18
CA LEU A 110 -6.70 5.93 7.27
C LEU A 110 -7.61 6.56 8.34
N MET A 111 -8.89 6.14 8.34
CA MET A 111 -9.94 6.69 9.20
C MET A 111 -10.14 5.92 10.52
N VAL A 112 -9.53 4.74 10.64
CA VAL A 112 -9.64 3.86 11.81
C VAL A 112 -8.25 3.64 12.36
N ASP A 113 -8.13 3.63 13.69
CA ASP A 113 -6.86 3.41 14.35
C ASP A 113 -6.22 2.07 13.92
N PRO A 114 -4.94 2.06 13.53
CA PRO A 114 -4.26 0.88 13.02
C PRO A 114 -4.18 -0.27 14.04
N LEU A 115 -4.07 0.02 15.35
CA LEU A 115 -4.07 -1.03 16.37
C LEU A 115 -5.44 -1.72 16.42
N LEU A 116 -6.53 -0.95 16.28
CA LEU A 116 -7.89 -1.49 16.23
C LEU A 116 -8.13 -2.31 14.96
N LEU A 117 -7.62 -1.86 13.80
CA LEU A 117 -7.71 -2.63 12.55
C LEU A 117 -7.01 -3.98 12.65
N ILE A 118 -5.78 -4.00 13.15
CA ILE A 118 -5.03 -5.25 13.35
C ILE A 118 -5.76 -6.17 14.32
N HIS A 119 -6.23 -5.64 15.46
CA HIS A 119 -6.95 -6.45 16.43
C HIS A 119 -8.24 -7.05 15.83
N SER A 120 -9.06 -6.24 15.17
CA SER A 120 -10.38 -6.65 14.67
C SER A 120 -10.35 -7.53 13.42
N LEU A 121 -9.35 -7.35 12.54
CA LEU A 121 -9.29 -8.02 11.24
C LEU A 121 -8.30 -9.17 11.19
N VAL A 122 -7.27 -9.16 12.05
CA VAL A 122 -6.17 -10.14 12.01
C VAL A 122 -6.15 -10.95 13.30
N VAL A 123 -5.88 -10.30 14.45
CA VAL A 123 -5.65 -11.01 15.73
C VAL A 123 -6.91 -11.72 16.23
N SER A 124 -8.05 -11.04 16.30
CA SER A 124 -9.30 -11.64 16.79
C SER A 124 -9.91 -12.67 15.85
N LYS A 125 -9.43 -12.72 14.60
CA LYS A 125 -9.82 -13.70 13.59
C LYS A 125 -8.85 -14.88 13.48
N ASP A 126 -7.69 -14.78 14.14
CA ASP A 126 -6.62 -15.77 14.08
C ASP A 126 -6.18 -16.07 12.63
N VAL A 127 -5.96 -15.00 11.84
CA VAL A 127 -5.51 -15.09 10.44
C VAL A 127 -4.19 -14.37 10.23
N ASP A 128 -3.44 -14.75 9.21
CA ASP A 128 -2.14 -14.13 8.89
C ASP A 128 -2.27 -12.75 8.22
N MET A 129 -3.35 -12.52 7.47
CA MET A 129 -3.55 -11.26 6.74
C MET A 129 -5.03 -10.96 6.50
N ALA A 130 -5.34 -9.67 6.39
CA ALA A 130 -6.63 -9.18 5.94
C ALA A 130 -6.44 -8.28 4.71
N ILE A 131 -7.30 -8.45 3.71
CA ILE A 131 -7.28 -7.68 2.46
C ILE A 131 -8.68 -7.11 2.23
N SER A 132 -8.76 -5.87 1.76
CA SER A 132 -10.05 -5.26 1.42
C SER A 132 -10.73 -6.04 0.28
N LYS A 133 -12.03 -6.30 0.45
CA LYS A 133 -12.83 -6.87 -0.63
C LYS A 133 -12.92 -5.87 -1.77
N HIS A 134 -12.63 -6.33 -2.99
CA HIS A 134 -12.80 -5.51 -4.16
C HIS A 134 -14.29 -5.13 -4.34
N PRO A 135 -14.62 -3.85 -4.60
CA PRO A 135 -15.99 -3.37 -4.52
C PRO A 135 -16.92 -3.90 -5.62
N TYR A 136 -16.37 -4.30 -6.76
CA TYR A 136 -17.16 -4.73 -7.94
C TYR A 136 -16.91 -6.19 -8.29
N TYR A 137 -15.66 -6.50 -8.64
CA TYR A 137 -15.24 -7.82 -9.07
C TYR A 137 -14.96 -8.77 -7.92
N VAL A 138 -15.34 -10.03 -8.12
CA VAL A 138 -15.11 -11.13 -7.17
C VAL A 138 -14.02 -12.06 -7.69
N HIS A 139 -13.72 -12.01 -8.99
CA HIS A 139 -12.71 -12.83 -9.63
C HIS A 139 -11.66 -12.00 -10.36
N THR A 140 -10.39 -12.38 -10.24
CA THR A 140 -9.25 -11.67 -10.87
C THR A 140 -9.40 -11.53 -12.38
N MET A 141 -10.02 -12.49 -13.06
CA MET A 141 -10.28 -12.40 -14.51
C MET A 141 -11.16 -11.20 -14.89
N GLU A 142 -12.12 -10.84 -14.04
CA GLU A 142 -13.00 -9.69 -14.28
C GLU A 142 -12.19 -8.38 -14.22
N GLU A 143 -11.29 -8.25 -13.22
CA GLU A 143 -10.39 -7.09 -13.14
C GLU A 143 -9.38 -7.08 -14.31
N ALA A 144 -8.90 -8.23 -14.76
CA ALA A 144 -8.02 -8.31 -15.93
C ALA A 144 -8.74 -7.84 -17.20
N MET A 145 -9.96 -8.34 -17.45
CA MET A 145 -10.77 -7.88 -18.57
C MET A 145 -11.08 -6.38 -18.49
N ALA A 146 -11.39 -5.87 -17.31
CA ALA A 146 -11.63 -4.43 -17.09
C ALA A 146 -10.36 -3.60 -17.33
N THR A 147 -9.21 -4.07 -16.85
CA THR A 147 -7.89 -3.44 -17.04
C THR A 147 -7.54 -3.32 -18.52
N ALA A 148 -7.74 -4.38 -19.30
CA ALA A 148 -7.55 -4.38 -20.75
C ALA A 148 -8.53 -3.42 -21.44
N ARG A 149 -9.82 -3.51 -21.10
CA ARG A 149 -10.87 -2.67 -21.70
C ARG A 149 -10.63 -1.19 -21.46
N TRP A 150 -10.17 -0.82 -20.27
CA TRP A 150 -9.94 0.58 -19.87
C TRP A 150 -8.54 1.06 -20.22
N LYS A 151 -7.70 0.21 -20.84
CA LYS A 151 -6.31 0.51 -21.19
C LYS A 151 -5.51 1.05 -20.00
N LYS A 152 -5.81 0.54 -18.79
CA LYS A 152 -5.05 0.87 -17.57
C LYS A 152 -3.61 0.36 -17.64
N TRP A 153 -3.39 -0.69 -18.42
CA TRP A 153 -2.09 -1.29 -18.69
C TRP A 153 -1.92 -1.44 -20.21
N SER A 154 -0.76 -1.05 -20.73
CA SER A 154 -0.49 -1.04 -22.17
C SER A 154 -0.15 -2.42 -22.72
N ASP A 155 0.48 -3.28 -21.94
CA ASP A 155 0.90 -4.62 -22.33
C ASP A 155 -0.25 -5.64 -22.11
N ILE A 156 -1.17 -5.66 -23.07
CA ILE A 156 -2.33 -6.56 -23.07
C ILE A 156 -1.89 -8.03 -23.24
N ASP A 157 -0.83 -8.28 -24.00
CA ASP A 157 -0.32 -9.63 -24.22
C ASP A 157 0.26 -10.20 -22.91
N GLY A 158 1.03 -9.41 -22.17
CA GLY A 158 1.53 -9.78 -20.84
C GLY A 158 0.41 -10.02 -19.84
N LEU A 159 -0.65 -9.21 -19.87
CA LEU A 159 -1.85 -9.44 -19.04
C LEU A 159 -2.53 -10.78 -19.38
N THR A 160 -2.63 -11.10 -20.68
CA THR A 160 -3.20 -12.37 -21.14
C THR A 160 -2.35 -13.56 -20.68
N GLN A 161 -1.03 -13.50 -20.88
CA GLN A 161 -0.09 -14.52 -20.44
C GLN A 161 -0.14 -14.73 -18.92
N GLN A 162 -0.29 -13.65 -18.15
CA GLN A 162 -0.42 -13.73 -16.70
C GLN A 162 -1.69 -14.49 -16.29
N MET A 163 -2.82 -14.18 -16.94
CA MET A 163 -4.09 -14.87 -16.67
C MET A 163 -4.03 -16.35 -17.06
N GLU A 164 -3.46 -16.69 -18.22
CA GLU A 164 -3.24 -18.08 -18.63
C GLU A 164 -2.34 -18.84 -17.65
N THR A 165 -1.29 -18.18 -17.16
CA THR A 165 -0.39 -18.76 -16.14
C THR A 165 -1.13 -19.05 -14.85
N TYR A 166 -2.01 -18.14 -14.40
CA TYR A 166 -2.83 -18.37 -13.21
C TYR A 166 -3.78 -19.57 -13.40
N CYS A 167 -4.44 -19.67 -14.55
CA CYS A 167 -5.27 -20.82 -14.89
C CYS A 167 -4.47 -22.12 -14.88
N LYS A 168 -3.28 -22.13 -15.51
CA LYS A 168 -2.36 -23.28 -15.53
C LYS A 168 -1.91 -23.70 -14.13
N ASN A 169 -1.73 -22.72 -13.23
CA ASN A 169 -1.35 -22.94 -11.83
C ASN A 169 -2.56 -23.25 -10.91
N GLY A 170 -3.75 -23.47 -11.47
CA GLY A 170 -4.91 -23.96 -10.74
C GLY A 170 -5.94 -22.89 -10.34
N LEU A 171 -5.84 -21.66 -10.85
CA LEU A 171 -6.91 -20.68 -10.68
C LEU A 171 -8.18 -21.17 -11.37
N LYS A 172 -9.21 -21.48 -10.58
CA LYS A 172 -10.54 -21.87 -11.07
C LYS A 172 -11.48 -20.66 -11.07
N PRO A 173 -12.41 -20.56 -12.05
CA PRO A 173 -13.46 -19.55 -12.05
C PRO A 173 -14.19 -19.43 -10.71
N TRP A 174 -14.71 -18.25 -10.41
CA TRP A 174 -15.54 -18.08 -9.21
C TRP A 174 -16.86 -18.83 -9.35
N THR A 175 -17.27 -19.52 -8.28
CA THR A 175 -18.57 -20.21 -8.16
C THR A 175 -19.13 -20.00 -6.76
N THR A 176 -20.44 -20.16 -6.58
CA THR A 176 -21.12 -20.05 -5.28
C THR A 176 -20.65 -21.11 -4.28
N ASP A 177 -20.09 -22.24 -4.74
CA ASP A 177 -19.56 -23.31 -3.89
C ASP A 177 -18.31 -22.88 -3.09
N LYS A 178 -17.70 -21.75 -3.46
CA LYS A 178 -16.63 -21.11 -2.69
C LYS A 178 -17.13 -20.29 -1.51
N LEU A 179 -18.44 -20.35 -1.21
CA LEU A 179 -19.06 -19.70 -0.05
C LEU A 179 -19.28 -20.71 1.10
N PRO A 180 -19.22 -20.25 2.37
CA PRO A 180 -18.72 -18.94 2.76
C PRO A 180 -17.24 -18.80 2.40
N TYR A 181 -16.76 -17.58 2.17
CA TYR A 181 -15.31 -17.37 2.11
C TYR A 181 -14.75 -18.00 3.38
N THR A 182 -13.83 -18.96 3.26
CA THR A 182 -13.23 -19.63 4.41
C THR A 182 -12.77 -18.55 5.37
N THR A 183 -13.44 -18.48 6.52
CA THR A 183 -13.16 -17.54 7.60
C THR A 183 -11.77 -17.75 8.13
#